data_AF-A0A927C997-F1
#
_entry.id   AF-A0A927C997-F1
#
_cell.length_a   1.000
_cell.length_b   1.000
_cell.length_c   1.000
_cell.angle_alpha   90.00
_cell.angle_beta   90.00
_cell.angle_gamma   90.00
#
_symmetry.space_group_name_H-M   'P 1'
#
loop_
_entity.id
_entity.type
_entity.pdbx_description
1 polymer ?
#
loop_
_entity_poly.entity_id
_entity_poly.type
_entity_poly.pdbx_seq_one_letter_code
_entity_poly.pdbx_strand_id
1 'polypeptide(L)' 'MSGWARDAIKLAAALGLLNGRDGGLFVPPGQLTRAEAIQVLSKLVK' A
#
# COMPACT_ATOMS: atom_id res chain seq x y z
N MET A 1 10.09 -3.07 9.41
CA MET A 1 9.70 -1.99 8.48
C MET A 1 10.80 -0.96 8.48
N SER A 2 11.41 -0.70 7.33
CA SER A 2 12.43 0.33 7.20
C SER A 2 11.80 1.72 7.39
N GLY A 3 12.50 2.64 8.07
CA GLY A 3 11.98 3.97 8.40
C GLY A 3 11.48 4.75 7.18
N TRP A 4 12.20 4.64 6.06
CA TRP A 4 11.87 5.30 4.79
C TRP A 4 10.47 4.93 4.25
N ALA A 5 10.02 3.70 4.49
CA ALA A 5 8.73 3.22 3.98
C ALA A 5 7.56 3.66 4.86
N ARG A 6 7.82 3.98 6.14
CA ARG A 6 6.77 4.23 7.14
C ARG A 6 5.90 5.42 6.76
N ASP A 7 6.53 6.53 6.39
CA ASP A 7 5.79 7.76 6.07
C ASP A 7 5.11 7.68 4.71
N ALA A 8 5.76 7.06 3.72
CA ALA A 8 5.15 6.78 2.42
C ALA A 8 3.89 5.89 2.54
N ILE A 9 3.93 4.84 3.36
CA ILE A 9 2.79 3.94 3.60
C ILE A 9 1.67 4.67 4.33
N LYS A 10 1.98 5.49 5.35
CA LYS A 10 0.97 6.30 6.04
C LYS A 10 0.25 7.26 5.09
N LEU A 11 1.01 7.96 4.24
CA LEU A 11 0.45 8.88 3.27
C LEU A 11 -0.44 8.14 2.26
N ALA A 12 0.05 7.02 1.72
CA ALA A 12 -0.72 6.23 0.76
C ALA A 12 -1.98 5.58 1.39
N ALA A 13 -1.96 5.22 2.67
CA ALA A 13 -3.14 4.78 3.40
C ALA A 13 -4.13 5.93 3.63
N ALA A 14 -3.65 7.13 4.00
CA ALA A 14 -4.49 8.31 4.20
C ALA A 14 -5.17 8.76 2.89
N LEU A 15 -4.50 8.58 1.76
CA LEU A 15 -5.04 8.82 0.41
C LEU A 15 -5.95 7.70 -0.10
N GLY A 16 -6.17 6.63 0.68
CA GLY A 16 -6.96 5.47 0.28
C GLY A 16 -6.35 4.65 -0.86
N LEU A 17 -5.08 4.89 -1.20
CA LEU A 17 -4.33 4.19 -2.25
C LEU A 17 -4.01 2.76 -1.81
N LEU A 18 -3.71 2.57 -0.52
CA LEU A 18 -3.44 1.27 0.09
C LEU A 18 -4.60 0.85 0.98
N ASN A 19 -5.11 -0.37 0.75
CA ASN A 19 -5.89 -1.09 1.74
C ASN A 19 -5.05 -2.26 2.24
N GLY A 20 -5.04 -2.50 3.54
CA GLY A 20 -4.41 -3.69 4.11
C GLY A 20 -5.07 -4.96 3.56
N ARG A 21 -4.35 -6.08 3.61
CA ARG A 21 -4.94 -7.40 3.36
C ARG A 21 -5.90 -7.75 4.51
N ASP A 22 -6.69 -8.82 4.37
CA ASP A 22 -7.70 -9.29 5.34
C ASP A 22 -7.35 -8.89 6.78
N GLY A 23 -8.18 -8.01 7.37
CA GLY A 23 -7.95 -7.43 8.71
C GLY A 23 -7.26 -6.07 8.75
N GLY A 24 -7.05 -5.40 7.61
CA GLY A 24 -6.50 -4.03 7.58
C GLY A 24 -4.99 -3.95 7.82
N LEU A 25 -4.30 -5.09 7.79
CA LEU A 25 -2.86 -5.17 8.02
C LEU A 25 -2.11 -5.00 6.70
N PHE A 26 -1.29 -3.94 6.64
CA PHE A 26 -0.24 -3.85 5.63
C PHE A 26 0.86 -4.85 6.00
N VAL A 27 1.22 -5.74 5.08
CA VAL A 27 2.22 -6.79 5.30
C VAL A 27 3.51 -6.43 4.53
N PRO A 28 4.39 -5.60 5.11
CA PRO A 28 5.60 -5.10 4.46
C PRO A 28 6.65 -6.16 4.07
N PRO A 29 6.79 -7.32 4.75
CA PRO A 29 7.64 -8.40 4.23
C PRO A 29 6.91 -9.29 3.21
N GLY A 30 5.62 -9.07 2.99
CA GLY A 30 4.82 -9.82 2.04
C GLY A 30 5.14 -9.39 0.61
N GLN A 31 5.29 -10.35 -0.30
CA GLN A 31 5.42 -10.02 -1.72
C GLN A 31 4.14 -9.35 -2.21
N LEU A 32 4.29 -8.20 -2.86
CA LEU A 32 3.20 -7.52 -3.55
C LEU A 32 2.91 -8.23 -4.87
N THR A 33 1.66 -8.59 -5.11
CA THR A 33 1.26 -9.18 -6.39
C THR A 33 1.15 -8.10 -7.47
N ARG A 34 1.28 -8.48 -8.75
CA ARG A 34 1.09 -7.54 -9.87
C ARG A 34 -0.29 -6.88 -9.86
N ALA A 35 -1.33 -7.61 -9.47
CA ALA A 35 -2.68 -7.09 -9.37
C ALA A 35 -2.80 -6.01 -8.29
N GLU A 36 -2.22 -6.23 -7.10
CA GLU A 36 -2.18 -5.22 -6.04
C GLU A 36 -1.39 -3.97 -6.46
N ALA A 37 -0.28 -4.13 -7.18
CA ALA A 37 0.49 -3.01 -7.71
C ALA A 37 -0.33 -2.15 -8.69
N ILE A 38 -1.07 -2.78 -9.61
CA ILE A 38 -1.93 -2.07 -10.57
C ILE A 38 -3.07 -1.34 -9.86
N GLN A 39 -3.65 -1.90 -8.79
CA GLN A 39 -4.69 -1.21 -8.02
C GLN A 39 -4.18 0.09 -7.38
N VAL A 40 -2.97 0.07 -6.82
CA VAL A 40 -2.34 1.27 -6.26
C VAL A 40 -2.10 2.31 -7.34
N LEU A 41 -1.54 1.91 -8.48
CA LEU A 41 -1.28 2.81 -9.61
C LEU A 41 -2.57 3.40 -10.20
N SER A 42 -3.62 2.57 -10.35
CA SER A 42 -4.91 3.01 -10.89
C SER A 42 -5.57 4.08 -10.01
N LYS A 43 -5.42 3.99 -8.68
CA LYS A 43 -5.92 5.01 -7.76
C LYS A 43 -5.07 6.28 -7.75
N LEU A 44 -3.80 6.20 -8.14
CA LEU A 44 -2.88 7.34 -8.18
C LEU A 44 -3.03 8.20 -9.44
N VAL A 45 -3.49 7.62 -10.56
CA VAL A 45 -3.66 8.30 -11.85
C VAL A 45 -5.04 8.97 -11.99
N LYS A 46 -5.91 8.84 -10.99
CA LYS A 46 -7.27 9.38 -10.99
C LYS A 46 -7.32 10.76 -10.35
#